data_AF-A0A9Y1BWD0-F1
#
_entry.id   AF-A0A9Y1BWD0-F1
#
_cell.length_a   1.000
_cell.length_b   1.000
_cell.length_c   1.000
_cell.angle_alpha   90.00
_cell.angle_beta   90.00
_cell.angle_gamma   90.00
#
_symmetry.space_group_name_H-M   'P 1'
#
loop_
_entity.id
_entity.type
_entity.pdbx_description
1 polymer ?
#
loop_
_entity_poly.entity_id
_entity_poly.type
_entity_poly.pdbx_seq_one_letter_code
_entity_poly.pdbx_strand_id
1 'polypeptide(L)'
;MFISSTTSAARRPLPPEIEVLIADSYYTGRDLYLAFDQIERDAAKCGIRLNLVVQDFYTVATRIFAGDYEAVLYIGLVGSYSDTWDSILETLLFLKDLLYTNNEEFSSLIEELWSLYNNEASDNELLPIFHEIEFLLYDELYIPTFLWYIRETEENRQDLYTFHYIFNCEKIQDKAVRKALMYLTDLDLIIDVIGNHIEFEIHPSSHLFAYSSYHDTFLPDYYYNIGKATSILAHAGYRPAHIK
;
A
#
# COMPACT_ATOMS: atom_id res chain seq x y z
N MET A 1 29.99 -0.23 46.16
CA MET A 1 30.36 0.44 44.89
C MET A 1 29.60 -0.29 43.79
N PHE A 2 28.39 0.18 43.46
CA PHE A 2 27.59 -0.38 42.37
C PHE A 2 27.65 0.61 41.21
N ILE A 3 28.30 0.21 40.12
CA ILE A 3 28.28 0.95 38.87
C ILE A 3 26.99 0.54 38.17
N SER A 4 25.96 1.38 38.28
CA SER A 4 24.77 1.29 37.44
C SER A 4 25.15 1.83 36.06
N SER A 5 25.49 0.93 35.13
CA SER A 5 25.59 1.26 33.72
C SER A 5 24.17 1.36 33.16
N THR A 6 23.56 2.54 33.30
CA THR A 6 22.43 2.91 32.45
C THR A 6 23.01 3.15 31.06
N THR A 7 22.95 2.13 30.21
CA THR A 7 23.06 2.30 28.76
C THR A 7 21.92 3.22 28.34
N SER A 8 22.23 4.51 28.22
CA SER A 8 21.46 5.48 27.47
C SER A 8 21.18 4.87 26.10
N ALA A 9 19.94 4.40 25.86
CA ALA A 9 19.51 4.03 24.53
C ALA A 9 19.84 5.20 23.60
N ALA A 10 20.79 4.96 22.70
CA ALA A 10 21.25 5.98 21.76
C ALA A 10 20.02 6.49 21.00
N ARG A 11 19.76 7.79 21.15
CA ARG A 11 18.59 8.47 20.57
C ARG A 11 18.65 8.30 19.06
N ARG A 12 17.61 7.72 18.45
CA ARG A 12 17.50 7.76 16.99
C ARG A 12 17.25 9.22 16.56
N PRO A 13 17.89 9.69 15.48
CA PRO A 13 17.58 10.99 14.91
C PRO A 13 16.11 11.06 14.50
N LEU A 14 15.60 12.27 14.24
CA LEU A 14 14.31 12.44 13.56
C LEU A 14 14.29 11.53 12.31
N PRO A 15 13.14 10.91 11.97
CA PRO A 15 13.00 10.19 10.72
C PRO A 15 13.56 11.02 9.57
N PRO A 16 14.27 10.39 8.62
CA PRO A 16 14.68 11.07 7.40
C PRO A 16 13.46 11.70 6.74
N GLU A 17 13.68 12.81 6.05
CA GLU A 17 12.68 13.28 5.09
C GLU A 17 12.55 12.20 4.02
N ILE A 18 11.33 11.72 3.79
CA ILE A 18 11.03 10.65 2.85
C ILE A 18 10.40 11.29 1.63
N GLU A 19 11.05 11.18 0.48
CA GLU A 19 10.44 11.54 -0.79
C GLU A 19 9.32 10.54 -1.14
N VAL A 20 8.12 11.06 -1.37
CA VAL A 20 6.98 10.28 -1.84
C VAL A 20 6.63 10.75 -3.25
N LEU A 21 6.87 9.88 -4.22
CA LEU A 21 6.47 10.15 -5.60
C LEU A 21 4.98 9.91 -5.75
N ILE A 22 4.27 10.91 -6.26
CA ILE A 22 2.84 10.82 -6.56
C ILE A 22 2.68 10.78 -8.07
N ALA A 23 2.17 9.67 -8.59
CA ALA A 23 1.87 9.53 -10.01
C ALA A 23 0.57 10.26 -10.35
N ASP A 24 0.68 11.35 -11.10
CA ASP A 24 -0.47 12.07 -11.67
C ASP A 24 -1.05 11.23 -12.84
N SER A 25 -2.20 10.62 -12.60
CA SER A 25 -3.02 9.87 -13.55
C SER A 25 -4.32 10.63 -13.90
N TYR A 26 -5.05 10.17 -14.92
CA TYR A 26 -6.26 10.86 -15.41
C TYR A 26 -7.35 11.11 -14.35
N TYR A 27 -7.28 10.45 -13.18
CA TYR A 27 -8.23 10.54 -12.08
C TYR A 27 -7.68 11.27 -10.85
N THR A 28 -6.39 11.61 -10.82
CA THR A 28 -5.70 12.25 -9.68
C THR A 28 -5.78 13.78 -9.74
N GLY A 29 -6.98 14.29 -10.02
CA GLY A 29 -7.26 15.72 -10.01
C GLY A 29 -6.86 16.39 -8.69
N ARG A 30 -7.04 17.72 -8.65
CA ARG A 30 -6.64 18.59 -7.53
C ARG A 30 -7.08 18.11 -6.14
N ASP A 31 -8.16 17.35 -6.07
CA ASP A 31 -8.76 16.93 -4.82
C ASP A 31 -8.01 15.77 -4.16
N LEU A 32 -7.30 14.93 -4.92
CA LEU A 32 -6.46 13.85 -4.37
C LEU A 32 -5.24 14.41 -3.60
N TYR A 33 -4.78 15.61 -3.93
CA TYR A 33 -3.81 16.33 -3.10
C TYR A 33 -4.33 16.61 -1.69
N LEU A 34 -5.65 16.75 -1.48
CA LEU A 34 -6.19 16.97 -0.14
C LEU A 34 -5.97 15.77 0.77
N ALA A 35 -6.09 14.55 0.22
CA ALA A 35 -5.79 13.32 0.95
C ALA A 35 -4.29 13.21 1.23
N PHE A 36 -3.42 13.53 0.27
CA PHE A 36 -1.97 13.47 0.46
C PHE A 36 -1.46 14.52 1.45
N ASP A 37 -1.96 15.75 1.35
CA ASP A 37 -1.68 16.82 2.31
C ASP A 37 -2.09 16.42 3.73
N GLN A 38 -3.19 15.64 3.88
CA GLN A 38 -3.60 15.12 5.18
C GLN A 38 -2.60 14.10 5.72
N ILE A 39 -2.17 13.14 4.89
CA ILE A 39 -1.16 12.15 5.24
C ILE A 39 0.16 12.85 5.65
N GLU A 40 0.61 13.85 4.89
CA GLU A 40 1.80 14.64 5.23
C GLU A 40 1.65 15.34 6.59
N ARG A 41 0.54 16.03 6.83
CA ARG A 41 0.28 16.73 8.10
C ARG A 41 0.26 15.77 9.28
N ASP A 42 -0.32 14.58 9.13
CA ASP A 42 -0.42 13.62 10.22
C ASP A 42 0.88 12.87 10.45
N ALA A 43 1.61 12.54 9.38
CA ALA A 43 2.99 12.07 9.44
C ALA A 43 3.87 13.06 10.23
N ALA A 44 3.74 14.37 9.95
CA ALA A 44 4.47 15.41 10.66
C ALA A 44 4.15 15.44 12.16
N LYS A 45 2.89 15.24 12.57
CA LYS A 45 2.51 15.11 14.00
C LYS A 45 3.19 13.92 14.67
N CYS A 46 3.38 12.84 13.93
CA CYS A 46 4.08 11.64 14.35
C CYS A 46 5.62 11.76 14.29
N GLY A 47 6.14 12.86 13.74
CA GLY A 47 7.57 13.12 13.59
C GLY A 47 8.17 12.63 12.28
N ILE A 48 7.38 12.05 11.36
CA ILE A 48 7.81 11.68 10.01
C ILE A 48 7.67 12.92 9.11
N ARG A 49 8.67 13.20 8.27
CA ARG A 49 8.58 14.25 7.25
C ARG A 49 8.45 13.61 5.90
N LEU A 50 7.38 13.93 5.19
CA LEU A 50 7.18 13.49 3.81
C LEU A 50 7.45 14.69 2.89
N ASN A 51 8.19 14.47 1.82
CA ASN A 51 8.34 15.42 0.72
C ASN A 51 7.52 14.88 -0.46
N LEU A 52 6.32 15.42 -0.64
CA LEU A 52 5.40 14.98 -1.68
C LEU A 52 5.82 15.56 -3.03
N VAL A 53 6.19 14.70 -3.98
CA VAL A 53 6.67 15.09 -5.31
C VAL A 53 5.72 14.54 -6.37
N VAL A 54 4.97 15.43 -6.99
CA VAL A 54 3.99 15.08 -8.01
C VAL A 54 4.63 15.15 -9.39
N GLN A 55 4.50 14.06 -10.16
CA GLN A 55 4.99 13.98 -11.53
C GLN A 55 4.00 13.18 -12.38
N ASP A 56 4.07 13.32 -13.70
CA ASP A 56 3.29 12.48 -14.60
C ASP A 56 3.66 11.00 -14.43
N PHE A 57 2.71 10.10 -14.73
CA PHE A 57 2.90 8.66 -14.59
C PHE A 57 4.17 8.13 -15.28
N TYR A 58 4.53 8.63 -16.47
CA TYR A 58 5.72 8.13 -17.19
C TYR A 58 7.02 8.48 -16.46
N THR A 59 7.10 9.68 -15.91
CA THR A 59 8.24 10.10 -15.10
C THR A 59 8.36 9.24 -13.85
N VAL A 60 7.25 9.02 -13.12
CA VAL A 60 7.24 8.16 -11.92
C VAL A 60 7.65 6.73 -12.28
N ALA A 61 7.05 6.13 -13.31
CA ALA A 61 7.39 4.77 -13.76
C ALA A 61 8.88 4.64 -14.12
N THR A 62 9.45 5.62 -14.84
CA THR A 62 10.88 5.64 -15.19
C THR A 62 11.77 5.63 -13.95
N ARG A 63 11.41 6.41 -12.93
CA ARG A 63 12.14 6.44 -11.65
C ARG A 63 12.01 5.13 -10.89
N ILE A 64 10.84 4.49 -10.91
CA ILE A 64 10.64 3.17 -10.30
C ILE A 64 11.54 2.12 -10.95
N PHE A 65 11.53 2.04 -12.29
CA PHE A 65 12.40 1.12 -13.03
C PHE A 65 13.90 1.39 -12.82
N ALA A 66 14.28 2.66 -12.63
CA ALA A 66 15.66 3.03 -12.29
C ALA A 66 16.01 2.76 -10.81
N GLY A 67 15.03 2.41 -9.98
CA GLY A 67 15.19 2.26 -8.54
C GLY A 67 15.41 3.58 -7.78
N ASP A 68 15.03 4.71 -8.38
CA ASP A 68 15.22 6.07 -7.87
C ASP A 68 13.95 6.60 -7.16
N TYR A 69 13.61 6.00 -6.03
CA TYR A 69 12.48 6.42 -5.17
C TYR A 69 12.71 5.92 -3.74
N GLU A 70 12.08 6.58 -2.77
CA GLU A 70 11.99 6.08 -1.38
C GLU A 70 10.60 5.50 -1.10
N ALA A 71 9.55 6.18 -1.57
CA ALA A 71 8.20 5.68 -1.57
C ALA A 71 7.43 6.18 -2.80
N VAL A 72 6.39 5.44 -3.19
CA VAL A 72 5.51 5.78 -4.30
C VAL A 72 4.08 5.67 -3.85
N LEU A 73 3.31 6.70 -4.17
CA LEU A 73 1.88 6.67 -4.13
C LEU A 73 1.36 6.62 -5.56
N TYR A 74 0.79 5.48 -5.93
CA TYR A 74 0.18 5.22 -7.21
C TYR A 74 -1.33 5.15 -7.07
N ILE A 75 -2.03 5.85 -7.95
CA ILE A 75 -3.48 5.76 -8.06
C ILE A 75 -3.85 5.45 -9.51
N GLY A 76 -4.50 4.31 -9.72
CA GLY A 76 -4.95 3.93 -11.05
C GLY A 76 -6.15 3.00 -11.04
N LEU A 77 -6.98 3.14 -12.07
CA LEU A 77 -7.92 2.10 -12.47
C LEU A 77 -7.13 0.96 -13.08
N VAL A 78 -7.30 -0.23 -12.53
CA VAL A 78 -6.93 -1.47 -13.19
C VAL A 78 -8.26 -2.14 -13.56
N GLY A 79 -8.34 -2.74 -14.74
CA GLY A 79 -9.58 -2.94 -15.51
C GLY A 79 -10.73 -3.75 -14.87
N SER A 80 -11.40 -4.57 -15.68
CA SER A 80 -12.46 -5.45 -15.19
C SER A 80 -11.82 -6.60 -14.42
N TYR A 81 -12.22 -6.75 -13.17
CA TYR A 81 -11.79 -7.83 -12.29
C TYR A 81 -12.83 -8.93 -12.22
N SER A 82 -12.35 -10.16 -12.05
CA SER A 82 -13.19 -11.30 -11.75
C SER A 82 -12.56 -12.11 -10.62
N ASP A 83 -13.41 -12.78 -9.84
CA ASP A 83 -13.00 -13.73 -8.80
C ASP A 83 -12.44 -15.01 -9.45
N THR A 84 -11.25 -14.88 -10.05
CA THR A 84 -10.58 -15.89 -10.88
C THR A 84 -9.07 -15.77 -10.74
N TRP A 85 -8.37 -16.89 -10.82
CA TRP A 85 -6.91 -16.90 -10.79
C TRP A 85 -6.25 -16.07 -11.89
N ASP A 86 -6.79 -16.06 -13.12
CA ASP A 86 -6.25 -15.22 -14.20
C ASP A 86 -6.16 -13.74 -13.76
N SER A 87 -7.25 -13.19 -13.22
CA SER A 87 -7.33 -11.80 -12.78
C SER A 87 -6.41 -11.49 -11.59
N ILE A 88 -6.26 -12.43 -10.66
CA ILE A 88 -5.32 -12.32 -9.54
C ILE A 88 -3.88 -12.30 -10.05
N LEU A 89 -3.52 -13.24 -10.93
CA LEU A 89 -2.17 -13.35 -11.49
C LEU A 89 -1.80 -12.15 -12.36
N GLU A 90 -2.72 -11.63 -13.17
CA GLU A 90 -2.52 -10.39 -13.94
C GLU A 90 -2.18 -9.21 -13.03
N THR A 91 -2.83 -9.12 -11.87
CA THR A 91 -2.55 -8.07 -10.87
C THR A 91 -1.19 -8.26 -10.22
N LEU A 92 -0.87 -9.48 -9.81
CA LEU A 92 0.42 -9.79 -9.22
C LEU A 92 1.57 -9.51 -10.19
N LEU A 93 1.41 -9.88 -11.47
CA LEU A 93 2.38 -9.56 -12.51
C LEU A 93 2.52 -8.06 -12.73
N PHE A 94 1.41 -7.31 -12.77
CA PHE A 94 1.45 -5.85 -12.84
C PHE A 94 2.22 -5.25 -11.66
N LEU A 95 1.96 -5.71 -10.44
CA LEU A 95 2.67 -5.25 -9.25
C LEU A 95 4.15 -5.58 -9.30
N LYS A 96 4.49 -6.82 -9.68
CA LYS A 96 5.88 -7.28 -9.83
C LYS A 96 6.62 -6.38 -10.80
N ASP A 97 6.07 -6.18 -11.99
CA ASP A 97 6.76 -5.49 -13.06
C ASP A 97 6.85 -3.99 -12.79
N LEU A 98 5.79 -3.37 -12.25
CA LEU A 98 5.76 -1.93 -12.03
C LEU A 98 6.36 -1.49 -10.69
N LEU A 99 5.93 -2.08 -9.58
CA LEU A 99 6.19 -1.55 -8.23
C LEU A 99 7.25 -2.33 -7.46
N TYR A 100 7.46 -3.60 -7.79
CA TYR A 100 8.31 -4.53 -7.05
C TYR A 100 9.36 -5.18 -7.94
N THR A 101 9.81 -4.47 -8.99
CA THR A 101 10.71 -5.00 -10.02
C THR A 101 12.02 -5.54 -9.44
N ASN A 102 12.42 -5.05 -8.25
CA ASN A 102 13.66 -5.41 -7.58
C ASN A 102 13.45 -6.26 -6.30
N ASN A 103 12.23 -6.73 -6.05
CA ASN A 103 11.92 -7.55 -4.89
C ASN A 103 12.04 -9.05 -5.23
N GLU A 104 13.16 -9.66 -4.86
CA GLU A 104 13.46 -11.06 -5.20
C GLU A 104 12.46 -12.05 -4.58
N GLU A 105 12.06 -11.83 -3.32
CA GLU A 105 11.13 -12.70 -2.60
C GLU A 105 9.74 -12.67 -3.25
N PHE A 106 9.18 -11.49 -3.47
CA PHE A 106 7.90 -11.31 -4.16
C PHE A 106 7.94 -11.87 -5.59
N SER A 107 9.04 -11.63 -6.31
CA SER A 107 9.22 -12.16 -7.66
C SER A 107 9.24 -13.68 -7.70
N SER A 108 9.91 -14.32 -6.74
CA SER A 108 10.00 -15.77 -6.61
C SER A 108 8.63 -16.39 -6.31
N LEU A 109 7.87 -15.82 -5.38
CA LEU A 109 6.53 -16.32 -5.03
C LEU A 109 5.57 -16.23 -6.23
N ILE A 110 5.62 -15.14 -7.00
CA ILE A 110 4.80 -14.98 -8.20
C ILE A 110 5.19 -16.01 -9.28
N GLU A 111 6.49 -16.26 -9.47
CA GLU A 111 6.96 -17.27 -10.43
C GLU A 111 6.53 -18.68 -10.03
N GLU A 112 6.56 -18.99 -8.73
CA GLU A 112 6.07 -20.25 -8.19
C GLU A 112 4.57 -20.41 -8.41
N LEU A 113 3.77 -19.40 -8.02
CA LEU A 113 2.32 -19.41 -8.20
C LEU A 113 1.94 -19.54 -9.69
N TRP A 114 2.61 -18.79 -10.57
CA TRP A 114 2.41 -18.85 -12.01
C TRP A 114 2.78 -20.23 -12.59
N SER A 115 3.86 -20.84 -12.10
CA SER A 115 4.28 -22.19 -12.51
C SER A 115 3.24 -23.24 -12.11
N LEU A 116 2.74 -23.21 -10.87
CA LEU A 116 1.69 -24.11 -10.41
C LEU A 116 0.42 -23.94 -11.24
N TYR A 117 0.00 -22.70 -11.48
CA TYR A 117 -1.18 -22.39 -12.27
C TYR A 117 -1.11 -22.96 -13.69
N ASN A 118 0.03 -22.78 -14.39
CA ASN A 118 0.23 -23.31 -15.73
C ASN A 118 0.32 -24.84 -15.81
N ASN A 119 0.59 -25.50 -14.68
CA ASN A 119 0.57 -26.96 -14.56
C ASN A 119 -0.81 -27.48 -14.10
N GLU A 120 -1.86 -26.65 -14.18
CA GLU A 120 -3.23 -26.99 -13.81
C GLU A 120 -3.35 -27.46 -12.33
N ALA A 121 -2.53 -26.89 -11.45
CA ALA A 121 -2.62 -27.16 -10.00
C ALA A 121 -3.99 -26.76 -9.45
N SER A 122 -4.43 -27.44 -8.39
CA SER A 122 -5.70 -27.15 -7.73
C SER A 122 -5.62 -25.91 -6.83
N ASP A 123 -6.77 -25.32 -6.50
CA ASP A 123 -6.85 -24.19 -5.55
C ASP A 123 -6.15 -24.48 -4.22
N ASN A 124 -6.21 -25.72 -3.72
CA ASN A 124 -5.54 -26.13 -2.48
C ASN A 124 -4.00 -26.06 -2.56
N GLU A 125 -3.44 -26.11 -3.77
CA GLU A 125 -2.00 -25.98 -4.02
C GLU A 125 -1.60 -24.54 -4.30
N LEU A 126 -2.48 -23.75 -4.90
CA LEU A 126 -2.26 -22.33 -5.20
C LEU A 126 -2.41 -21.44 -3.95
N LEU A 127 -3.43 -21.71 -3.13
CA LEU A 127 -3.81 -20.90 -1.97
C LEU A 127 -2.67 -20.66 -0.97
N PRO A 128 -1.86 -21.65 -0.57
CA PRO A 128 -0.76 -21.41 0.36
C PRO A 128 0.24 -20.37 -0.16
N ILE A 129 0.64 -20.46 -1.43
CA ILE A 129 1.57 -19.51 -2.04
C ILE A 129 0.90 -18.13 -2.18
N PHE A 130 -0.37 -18.11 -2.56
CA PHE A 130 -1.13 -16.87 -2.63
C PHE A 130 -1.21 -16.16 -1.27
N HIS A 131 -1.49 -16.89 -0.18
CA HIS A 131 -1.52 -16.33 1.17
C HIS A 131 -0.16 -15.86 1.66
N GLU A 132 0.93 -16.52 1.28
CA GLU A 132 2.29 -16.01 1.52
C GLU A 132 2.53 -14.68 0.81
N ILE A 133 2.04 -14.54 -0.43
CA ILE A 133 2.10 -13.28 -1.18
C ILE A 133 1.27 -12.19 -0.48
N GLU A 134 0.03 -12.49 -0.08
CA GLU A 134 -0.81 -11.53 0.64
C GLU A 134 -0.17 -11.07 1.94
N PHE A 135 0.42 -12.00 2.70
CA PHE A 135 1.15 -11.70 3.92
C PHE A 135 2.38 -10.82 3.65
N LEU A 136 3.15 -11.10 2.60
CA LEU A 136 4.32 -10.30 2.22
C LEU A 136 3.91 -8.87 1.84
N LEU A 137 2.86 -8.72 1.04
CA LEU A 137 2.31 -7.41 0.67
C LEU A 137 1.81 -6.64 1.90
N TYR A 138 1.18 -7.34 2.83
CA TYR A 138 0.60 -6.77 4.04
C TYR A 138 1.64 -6.39 5.12
N ASP A 139 2.57 -7.30 5.47
CA ASP A 139 3.48 -7.14 6.62
C ASP A 139 4.91 -6.77 6.24
N GLU A 140 5.35 -6.87 5.00
CA GLU A 140 6.73 -6.51 4.64
C GLU A 140 6.83 -5.33 3.68
N LEU A 141 6.05 -5.36 2.61
CA LEU A 141 6.10 -4.37 1.53
C LEU A 141 5.19 -3.16 1.79
N TYR A 142 4.18 -3.36 2.64
CA TYR A 142 3.17 -2.39 3.09
C TYR A 142 2.52 -1.66 1.93
N ILE A 143 1.45 -2.28 1.45
CA ILE A 143 0.51 -1.71 0.51
C ILE A 143 -0.77 -1.37 1.28
N PRO A 144 -1.10 -0.10 1.55
CA PRO A 144 -2.46 0.25 1.87
C PRO A 144 -3.19 0.31 0.54
N THR A 145 -3.98 -0.71 0.19
CA THR A 145 -4.86 -0.65 -1.00
C THR A 145 -6.08 -1.53 -0.81
N PHE A 146 -7.27 -0.94 -0.98
CA PHE A 146 -8.26 -1.32 -1.99
C PHE A 146 -9.44 -0.36 -2.02
N LEU A 147 -9.89 -0.06 -3.23
CA LEU A 147 -11.15 0.57 -3.55
C LEU A 147 -11.75 -0.27 -4.68
N TRP A 148 -12.82 -1.00 -4.43
CA TRP A 148 -13.51 -1.77 -5.47
C TRP A 148 -14.93 -1.21 -5.62
N TYR A 149 -15.41 -1.15 -6.86
CA TYR A 149 -16.78 -0.76 -7.15
C TYR A 149 -17.38 -1.72 -8.17
N ILE A 150 -18.64 -2.05 -7.96
CA ILE A 150 -19.41 -2.86 -8.89
C ILE A 150 -20.10 -1.91 -9.86
N ARG A 151 -19.87 -2.07 -11.16
CA ARG A 151 -20.67 -1.40 -12.18
C ARG A 151 -21.70 -2.37 -12.72
N GLU A 152 -22.96 -2.13 -12.43
CA GLU A 152 -24.05 -2.76 -13.19
C GLU A 152 -24.07 -2.17 -14.61
N THR A 153 -23.86 -3.03 -15.60
CA THR A 153 -24.03 -2.66 -17.00
C THR A 153 -25.52 -2.73 -17.39
N GLU A 154 -25.89 -2.08 -18.50
CA GLU A 154 -27.26 -2.07 -19.03
C GLU A 154 -27.84 -3.48 -19.33
N GLU A 155 -27.00 -4.52 -19.35
CA GLU A 155 -27.39 -5.92 -19.58
C GLU A 155 -27.54 -6.77 -18.31
N ASN A 156 -27.58 -6.18 -17.10
CA ASN A 156 -27.53 -6.91 -15.81
C ASN A 156 -26.26 -7.77 -15.64
N ARG A 157 -25.18 -7.48 -16.37
CA ARG A 157 -23.85 -8.02 -16.02
C ARG A 157 -23.23 -7.10 -14.98
N GLN A 158 -22.90 -7.67 -13.83
CA GLN A 158 -22.08 -7.01 -12.83
C GLN A 158 -20.62 -7.21 -13.24
N ASP A 159 -20.04 -6.18 -13.84
CA ASP A 159 -18.61 -6.13 -14.07
C ASP A 159 -17.98 -5.50 -12.82
N LEU A 160 -17.09 -6.24 -12.16
CA LEU A 160 -16.35 -5.70 -11.05
C LEU A 160 -15.19 -4.85 -11.59
N TYR A 161 -15.05 -3.63 -11.11
CA TYR A 161 -13.89 -2.78 -11.40
C TYR A 161 -13.14 -2.51 -10.10
N THR A 162 -11.81 -2.48 -10.17
CA THR A 162 -11.01 -2.09 -9.02
C THR A 162 -10.26 -0.81 -9.31
N PHE A 163 -10.09 -0.04 -8.25
CA PHE A 163 -9.34 1.17 -8.20
C PHE A 163 -8.22 0.95 -7.19
N HIS A 164 -7.00 0.98 -7.67
CA HIS A 164 -5.83 0.73 -6.85
C HIS A 164 -5.28 2.05 -6.35
N TYR A 165 -5.46 2.30 -5.05
CA TYR A 165 -4.66 3.26 -4.30
C TYR A 165 -3.48 2.50 -3.69
N ILE A 166 -2.26 2.59 -4.21
CA ILE A 166 -1.10 1.86 -3.70
C ILE A 166 -0.09 2.84 -3.13
N PHE A 167 0.20 2.73 -1.84
CA PHE A 167 1.33 3.43 -1.21
C PHE A 167 2.49 2.46 -0.99
N ASN A 168 3.31 2.25 -2.03
CA ASN A 168 4.49 1.40 -1.95
C ASN A 168 5.57 2.05 -1.08
N CYS A 169 5.88 1.39 0.04
CA CYS A 169 6.86 1.82 1.02
C CYS A 169 8.07 0.89 1.11
N GLU A 170 8.29 -0.03 0.17
CA GLU A 170 9.25 -1.13 0.34
C GLU A 170 10.69 -0.67 0.64
N LYS A 171 11.10 0.49 0.10
CA LYS A 171 12.48 1.00 0.25
C LYS A 171 12.72 1.70 1.58
N ILE A 172 11.66 2.07 2.30
CA ILE A 172 11.76 2.63 3.65
C ILE A 172 12.23 1.50 4.58
N GLN A 173 13.51 1.47 4.95
CA GLN A 173 14.10 0.35 5.70
C GLN A 173 13.47 0.11 7.09
N ASP A 174 12.91 1.14 7.72
CA ASP A 174 12.32 1.01 9.06
C ASP A 174 10.87 0.53 8.99
N LYS A 175 10.66 -0.75 9.35
CA LYS A 175 9.35 -1.40 9.43
C LYS A 175 8.35 -0.64 10.30
N ALA A 176 8.80 0.04 11.36
CA ALA A 176 7.91 0.84 12.22
C ALA A 176 7.42 2.11 11.50
N VAL A 177 8.25 2.71 10.65
CA VAL A 177 7.85 3.85 9.80
C VAL A 177 6.83 3.38 8.76
N ARG A 178 7.07 2.25 8.08
CA ARG A 178 6.11 1.68 7.12
C ARG A 178 4.76 1.39 7.77
N LYS A 179 4.75 0.68 8.92
CA LYS A 179 3.52 0.42 9.70
C LYS A 179 2.81 1.70 10.12
N ALA A 180 3.56 2.73 10.55
CA ALA A 180 2.95 3.99 10.95
C ALA A 180 2.25 4.68 9.77
N LEU A 181 2.86 4.69 8.58
CA LEU A 181 2.26 5.27 7.38
C LEU A 181 0.94 4.58 6.98
N MET A 182 0.77 3.28 7.25
CA MET A 182 -0.51 2.58 7.05
C MET A 182 -1.60 3.14 7.94
N TYR A 183 -1.32 3.30 9.23
CA TYR A 183 -2.26 3.91 10.18
C TYR A 183 -2.48 5.42 9.95
N LEU A 184 -1.69 6.07 9.09
CA LEU A 184 -1.87 7.46 8.71
C LEU A 184 -2.60 7.62 7.38
N THR A 185 -2.84 6.53 6.65
CA THR A 185 -3.62 6.54 5.42
C THR A 185 -5.11 6.50 5.78
N ASP A 186 -5.83 7.58 5.45
CA ASP A 186 -7.27 7.71 5.66
C ASP A 186 -8.01 7.27 4.40
N LEU A 187 -8.37 5.98 4.34
CA LEU A 187 -9.07 5.40 3.19
C LEU A 187 -10.47 6.00 3.01
N ASP A 188 -11.15 6.39 4.10
CA ASP A 188 -12.46 7.03 4.01
C ASP A 188 -12.33 8.42 3.38
N LEU A 189 -11.32 9.21 3.77
CA LEU A 189 -11.04 10.50 3.13
C LEU A 189 -10.68 10.33 1.64
N ILE A 190 -9.88 9.31 1.31
CA ILE A 190 -9.52 9.00 -0.08
C ILE A 190 -10.79 8.65 -0.88
N ILE A 191 -11.70 7.86 -0.30
CA ILE A 191 -13.01 7.55 -0.89
C ILE A 191 -13.83 8.81 -1.08
N ASP A 192 -13.97 9.65 -0.06
CA ASP A 192 -14.78 10.87 -0.16
C ASP A 192 -14.25 11.78 -1.28
N VAL A 193 -12.93 11.86 -1.41
CA VAL A 193 -12.27 12.64 -2.47
C VAL A 193 -12.53 12.03 -3.85
N ILE A 194 -12.38 10.72 -4.02
CA ILE A 194 -12.57 10.04 -5.31
C ILE A 194 -14.06 9.93 -5.68
N GLY A 195 -14.92 9.65 -4.71
CA GLY A 195 -16.37 9.49 -4.83
C GLY A 195 -17.08 10.76 -5.32
N ASN A 196 -16.48 11.95 -5.11
CA ASN A 196 -16.96 13.17 -5.75
C ASN A 196 -16.84 13.15 -7.28
N HIS A 197 -16.03 12.25 -7.84
CA HIS A 197 -15.74 12.12 -9.27
C HIS A 197 -16.28 10.84 -9.90
N ILE A 198 -16.82 9.91 -9.11
CA ILE A 198 -17.34 8.63 -9.61
C ILE A 198 -18.74 8.34 -9.09
N GLU A 199 -19.60 7.76 -9.93
CA GLU A 199 -21.02 7.53 -9.63
C GLU A 199 -21.30 6.18 -8.93
N PHE A 200 -20.26 5.48 -8.48
CA PHE A 200 -20.37 4.11 -7.93
C PHE A 200 -19.97 4.05 -6.46
N GLU A 201 -20.60 3.13 -5.72
CA GLU A 201 -20.25 2.86 -4.32
C GLU A 201 -18.86 2.24 -4.25
N ILE A 202 -17.98 2.83 -3.42
CA ILE A 202 -16.63 2.35 -3.19
C ILE A 202 -16.57 1.70 -1.82
N HIS A 203 -16.05 0.48 -1.76
CA HIS A 203 -15.81 -0.22 -0.51
C HIS A 203 -14.32 -0.14 -0.13
N PRO A 204 -13.97 0.49 1.02
CA PRO A 204 -12.59 0.54 1.47
C PRO A 204 -12.14 -0.84 1.95
N SER A 205 -10.92 -1.22 1.60
CA SER A 205 -10.23 -2.33 2.25
C SER A 205 -8.76 -2.02 2.42
N SER A 206 -8.13 -2.62 3.44
CA SER A 206 -6.68 -2.55 3.60
C SER A 206 -5.94 -3.66 2.83
N HIS A 207 -6.68 -4.55 2.17
CA HIS A 207 -6.15 -5.74 1.49
C HIS A 207 -6.43 -5.74 -0.01
N LEU A 208 -5.37 -6.01 -0.78
CA LEU A 208 -5.39 -5.97 -2.23
C LEU A 208 -6.40 -6.96 -2.84
N PHE A 209 -6.63 -8.10 -2.24
CA PHE A 209 -7.50 -9.11 -2.84
C PHE A 209 -8.80 -9.31 -2.06
N ALA A 210 -9.24 -8.33 -1.26
CA ALA A 210 -10.46 -8.44 -0.45
C ALA A 210 -11.75 -8.73 -1.25
N TYR A 211 -11.74 -8.50 -2.56
CA TYR A 211 -12.85 -8.85 -3.46
C TYR A 211 -12.90 -10.34 -3.84
N SER A 212 -11.80 -11.05 -3.65
CA SER A 212 -11.58 -12.43 -4.08
C SER A 212 -12.04 -13.42 -3.01
N SER A 213 -12.63 -14.54 -3.42
CA SER A 213 -12.95 -15.65 -2.52
C SER A 213 -11.72 -16.41 -2.03
N TYR A 214 -10.56 -16.19 -2.66
CA TYR A 214 -9.27 -16.77 -2.28
C TYR A 214 -8.55 -15.99 -1.17
N HIS A 215 -9.00 -14.77 -0.85
CA HIS A 215 -8.37 -13.88 0.14
C HIS A 215 -8.27 -14.50 1.53
N ASP A 216 -7.12 -14.34 2.18
CA ASP A 216 -6.95 -14.69 3.59
C ASP A 216 -7.69 -13.71 4.52
N THR A 217 -8.91 -14.09 4.90
CA THR A 217 -9.75 -13.36 5.86
C THR A 217 -9.19 -13.29 7.30
N PHE A 218 -8.07 -13.96 7.60
CA PHE A 218 -7.38 -13.84 8.89
C PHE A 218 -6.35 -12.72 8.93
N LEU A 219 -6.06 -12.07 7.79
CA LEU A 219 -5.20 -10.90 7.76
C LEU A 219 -5.84 -9.77 8.59
N PRO A 220 -5.06 -9.06 9.43
CA PRO A 220 -5.60 -7.98 10.23
C PRO A 220 -5.89 -6.74 9.38
N ASP A 221 -6.99 -6.05 9.65
CA ASP A 221 -7.26 -4.77 9.00
C ASP A 221 -6.41 -3.60 9.54
N TYR A 222 -6.06 -2.67 8.65
CA TYR A 222 -5.63 -1.33 9.01
C TYR A 222 -6.78 -0.33 8.90
N TYR A 223 -6.86 0.54 9.89
CA TYR A 223 -7.77 1.68 9.90
C TYR A 223 -7.00 2.92 10.33
N TYR A 224 -7.42 4.08 9.83
CA TYR A 224 -6.77 5.34 10.18
C TYR A 224 -6.75 5.58 11.69
N ASN A 225 -5.54 5.80 12.24
CA ASN A 225 -5.31 5.98 13.66
C ASN A 225 -3.94 6.62 13.96
N ILE A 226 -3.90 7.96 14.07
CA ILE A 226 -2.71 8.73 14.47
C ILE A 226 -2.14 8.24 15.81
N GLY A 227 -2.97 7.88 16.78
CA GLY A 227 -2.53 7.42 18.10
C GLY A 227 -1.74 6.12 18.02
N LYS A 228 -2.20 5.17 17.20
CA LYS A 228 -1.52 3.91 16.92
C LYS A 228 -0.21 4.14 16.16
N ALA A 229 -0.21 4.97 15.12
CA ALA A 229 1.00 5.36 14.38
C ALA A 229 2.05 5.98 15.31
N THR A 230 1.65 6.94 16.13
CA THR A 230 2.49 7.59 17.14
C THR A 230 3.05 6.58 18.15
N SER A 231 2.21 5.65 18.61
CA SER A 231 2.63 4.61 19.55
C SER A 231 3.67 3.67 18.92
N ILE A 232 3.45 3.21 17.69
CA ILE A 232 4.40 2.34 16.96
C ILE A 232 5.76 3.02 16.86
N LEU A 233 5.78 4.28 16.43
CA LEU A 233 7.00 5.06 16.30
C LEU A 233 7.69 5.31 17.65
N ALA A 234 6.93 5.61 18.70
CA ALA A 234 7.48 5.80 20.04
C ALA A 234 8.14 4.51 20.58
N HIS A 235 7.53 3.34 20.37
CA HIS A 235 8.13 2.04 20.72
C HIS A 235 9.40 1.75 19.91
N ALA A 236 9.48 2.23 18.67
CA ALA A 236 10.68 2.17 17.84
C ALA A 236 11.75 3.23 18.18
N GLY A 237 11.48 4.10 19.17
CA GLY A 237 12.42 5.10 19.69
C GLY A 237 12.35 6.49 19.03
N TYR A 238 11.34 6.73 18.16
CA TYR A 238 11.08 8.05 17.59
C TYR A 238 10.34 8.96 18.58
N ARG A 239 10.56 10.28 18.47
CA ARG A 239 9.80 11.27 19.24
C ARG A 239 8.66 11.84 18.40
N PRO A 240 7.42 11.79 18.90
CA PRO A 240 6.33 12.53 18.27
C PRO A 240 6.62 14.04 18.31
N ALA A 241 6.34 14.74 17.22
CA ALA A 241 6.67 16.17 17.09
C ALA A 241 5.95 17.07 18.12
N HIS A 242 4.86 16.57 18.72
CA HIS A 242 4.05 17.28 19.71
C HIS A 242 4.48 17.06 21.17
N ILE A 243 5.45 16.18 21.45
CA ILE A 243 6.00 15.97 22.80
C ILE A 243 7.28 16.82 22.95
N LYS A 244 7.10 18.03 23.49
CA LYS A 244 8.22 18.91 23.93
C LYS A 244 8.88 18.36 25.19
#